data_AF-A0A077ZKH0-F1
#
_entry.id   AF-A0A077ZKH0-F1
#
_cell.length_a   1.000
_cell.length_b   1.000
_cell.length_c   1.000
_cell.angle_alpha   90.00
_cell.angle_beta   90.00
_cell.angle_gamma   90.00
#
_symmetry.space_group_name_H-M   'P 1'
#
loop_
_entity.id
_entity.type
_entity.pdbx_description
1 polymer ?
#
loop_
_entity_poly.entity_id
_entity_poly.type
_entity_poly.pdbx_seq_one_letter_code
_entity_poly.pdbx_strand_id
1 'polypeptide(L)' 'MAGSGAGIGTIFGSLVIAYARNPALKNNLFSYAILGFALSEAIGLFAMLIAFMLLYAV' A
#
# COMPACT_ATOMS: atom_id res chain seq x y z
N MET A 1 8.01 1.45 -9.56
CA MET A 1 7.93 0.91 -8.17
C MET A 1 8.17 1.95 -7.07
N ALA A 2 8.91 3.05 -7.30
CA ALA A 2 9.12 4.06 -6.25
C ALA A 2 7.80 4.59 -5.61
N GLY A 3 6.74 4.75 -6.42
CA GLY A 3 5.44 5.20 -5.94
C GLY A 3 4.72 4.24 -5.00
N SER A 4 4.77 2.91 -5.22
CA SER A 4 4.12 1.95 -4.32
C SER A 4 4.82 1.91 -2.97
N GLY A 5 6.16 1.87 -2.96
CA GLY A 5 6.93 1.94 -1.71
C GLY A 5 6.65 3.21 -0.90
N ALA A 6 6.59 4.37 -1.57
CA ALA A 6 6.23 5.64 -0.92
C ALA A 6 4.78 5.64 -0.38
N GLY A 7 3.84 5.04 -1.12
CA GLY A 7 2.46 4.86 -0.70
C GLY A 7 2.35 4.01 0.57
N ILE A 8 3.01 2.85 0.58
CA ILE A 8 3.05 1.92 1.72
C ILE A 8 3.65 2.61 2.95
N GLY A 9 4.77 3.32 2.80
CA GLY A 9 5.40 4.08 3.89
C GLY A 9 4.45 5.12 4.49
N THR A 10 3.66 5.80 3.65
CA THR A 10 2.66 6.77 4.11
C THR A 10 1.50 6.10 4.85
N ILE A 11 0.98 4.99 4.33
CA ILE A 11 -0.12 4.22 4.93
C ILE A 11 0.29 3.71 6.32
N PHE A 12 1.43 3.04 6.44
CA PHE A 12 1.86 2.51 7.74
C PHE A 12 2.37 3.61 8.68
N GLY A 13 2.99 4.68 8.18
CA GLY A 13 3.35 5.84 9.00
C GLY A 13 2.13 6.50 9.63
N SER A 14 1.06 6.70 8.84
CA SER A 14 -0.20 7.24 9.35
C SER A 14 -0.91 6.28 10.31
N LEU A 15 -0.84 4.96 10.07
CA LEU A 15 -1.36 3.94 11.00
C LEU A 15 -0.73 4.08 12.39
N VAL A 16 0.60 4.20 12.48
CA VAL A 16 1.31 4.32 13.76
C VAL A 16 0.88 5.59 14.52
N ILE A 17 0.76 6.72 13.82
CA ILE A 17 0.28 7.98 14.41
C ILE A 17 -1.17 7.83 14.89
N ALA A 18 -2.01 7.16 14.11
CA ALA A 18 -3.42 6.97 14.44
C ALA A 18 -3.61 6.00 15.62
N TYR A 19 -2.76 4.97 15.74
CA TYR A 19 -2.70 4.08 16.91
C TYR A 19 -2.29 4.82 18.17
N ALA A 20 -1.31 5.72 18.09
CA ALA A 20 -0.88 6.54 19.22
C ALA A 20 -2.01 7.46 19.72
N ARG A 21 -2.85 7.97 18.81
CA ARG A 21 -4.00 8.82 19.16
C ARG A 21 -5.18 8.03 19.72
N ASN A 22 -5.50 6.87 19.14
CA ASN A 22 -6.68 6.09 19.49
C ASN A 22 -6.37 4.58 19.54
N PRO A 23 -5.72 4.09 20.61
CA PRO A 23 -5.34 2.68 20.71
C PRO A 23 -6.53 1.71 20.78
N ALA A 24 -7.71 2.18 21.20
CA ALA A 24 -8.94 1.39 21.25
C ALA A 24 -9.43 0.96 19.85
N LEU A 25 -9.17 1.76 18.81
CA LEU A 25 -9.64 1.50 17.44
C LEU A 25 -8.60 0.75 16.58
N LYS A 26 -7.53 0.21 17.19
CA LYS A 26 -6.40 -0.40 16.49
C LYS A 26 -6.80 -1.44 15.43
N ASN A 27 -7.73 -2.35 15.74
CA ASN A 27 -8.13 -3.41 14.80
C ASN A 27 -8.84 -2.85 13.55
N ASN A 28 -9.72 -1.86 13.73
CA ASN A 28 -10.44 -1.24 12.63
C ASN A 28 -9.47 -0.44 11.74
N LEU A 29 -8.56 0.32 12.37
CA LEU A 29 -7.51 1.05 11.67
C LEU A 29 -6.56 0.11 10.91
N PHE A 30 -6.20 -1.03 11.49
CA PHE A 30 -5.39 -2.04 10.81
C PHE A 30 -6.07 -2.53 9.54
N SER A 31 -7.36 -2.86 9.62
CA SER A 31 -8.13 -3.32 8.47
C SER A 31 -8.13 -2.30 7.33
N TYR A 32 -8.26 -1.01 7.65
CA TYR A 32 -8.17 0.06 6.65
C TYR A 32 -6.75 0.22 6.07
N ALA A 33 -5.72 0.07 6.88
CA ALA A 33 -4.34 0.13 6.39
C ALA A 33 -4.01 -1.07 5.49
N ILE A 34 -4.50 -2.27 5.80
CA ILE A 34 -4.34 -3.43 4.92
C ILE A 34 -5.06 -3.22 3.59
N LEU A 35 -6.26 -2.63 3.60
CA LEU A 35 -6.96 -2.25 2.37
C LEU A 35 -6.14 -1.24 1.55
N GLY A 36 -5.60 -0.20 2.20
CA GLY A 36 -4.73 0.78 1.56
C GLY A 36 -3.45 0.16 1.01
N PHE A 37 -2.80 -0.73 1.77
CA PHE A 37 -1.62 -1.48 1.36
C PHE A 37 -1.91 -2.35 0.14
N ALA A 38 -3.01 -3.11 0.16
CA ALA A 38 -3.42 -3.96 -0.95
C ALA A 38 -3.67 -3.15 -2.23
N LEU A 39 -4.27 -1.96 -2.11
CA LEU A 39 -4.47 -1.06 -3.25
C LEU A 39 -3.15 -0.50 -3.78
N SER A 40 -2.23 -0.11 -2.88
CA SER A 40 -0.91 0.40 -3.25
C SER A 40 -0.07 -0.67 -3.97
N GLU A 41 -0.10 -1.91 -3.48
CA GLU A 41 0.52 -3.07 -4.12
C GLU A 41 -0.14 -3.40 -5.46
N ALA A 42 -1.47 -3.36 -5.56
CA ALA A 42 -2.17 -3.65 -6.82
C ALA A 42 -1.72 -2.71 -7.95
N ILE A 43 -1.51 -1.43 -7.66
CA ILE A 43 -0.98 -0.46 -8.62
C ILE A 43 0.48 -0.79 -8.99
N GLY A 44 1.28 -1.21 -8.00
CA GLY A 44 2.66 -1.66 -8.20
C GLY A 44 2.75 -2.89 -9.12
N LEU A 45 1.92 -3.89 -8.86
CA LEU A 45 1.82 -5.12 -9.67
C LEU A 45 1.28 -4.84 -11.07
N PHE A 46 0.32 -3.92 -11.21
CA PHE A 46 -0.17 -3.51 -12.53
C PHE A 46 0.94 -2.88 -13.38
N ALA A 47 1.77 -2.01 -12.77
CA ALA A 47 2.93 -1.45 -13.46
C ALA A 47 3.98 -2.53 -13.81
N MET A 48 4.20 -3.51 -12.93
CA MET A 48 5.08 -4.66 -13.21
C MET A 48 4.53 -5.50 -14.36
N LEU A 49 3.22 -5.74 -14.41
CA LEU A 49 2.56 -6.46 -15.50
C LEU A 49 2.76 -5.76 -16.84
N ILE A 50 2.60 -4.44 -16.91
CA ILE A 50 2.89 -3.67 -18.13
C ILE A 50 4.36 -3.80 -18.53
N ALA A 51 5.28 -3.76 -17.57
CA ALA A 51 6.71 -3.93 -17.86
C ALA A 51 7.01 -5.31 -18.46
N PHE A 52 6.37 -6.38 -17.98
CA PHE A 52 6.50 -7.71 -18.57
C PHE A 52 5.84 -7.82 -19.95
N MET A 53 4.70 -7.17 -20.18
CA MET A 53 4.11 -7.10 -21.51
C MET A 53 5.06 -6.41 -22.50
N LEU A 54 5.73 -5.34 -22.11
CA LEU A 54 6.70 -4.64 -22.96
C LEU A 54 8.02 -5.38 -23.15
N LEU A 55 8.38 -6.33 -22.28
CA LEU A 55 9.62 -7.09 -22.40
C LEU A 55 9.45 -8.38 -23.21
N TYR A 56 8.26 -9.01 -23.16
CA TYR A 56 8.03 -10.34 -23.72
C TYR A 56 6.85 -10.44 -24.69
N ALA A 57 5.92 -9.47 -24.73
CA ALA A 57 4.77 -9.53 -25.64
C ALA A 57 4.96 -8.71 -26.93
N VAL A 58 5.97 -7.84 -26.99
CA VAL A 58 6.51 -7.25 -28.24
C VAL A 58 7.67 -8.08 -28.76
#